data_AF-A0A2M7WXJ4-F1
#
_entry.id   AF-A0A2M7WXJ4-F1
#
_cell.length_a   1.000
_cell.length_b   1.000
_cell.length_c   1.000
_cell.angle_alpha   90.00
_cell.angle_beta   90.00
_cell.angle_gamma   90.00
#
_symmetry.space_group_name_H-M   'P 1'
#
loop_
_entity.id
_entity.type
_entity.pdbx_description
1 polymer ?
#
loop_
_entity_poly.entity_id
_entity_poly.type
_entity_poly.pdbx_seq_one_letter_code
_entity_poly.pdbx_strand_id
1 'polypeptide(L)'
;MQLTARKVLLKAAFCLALVFSFSLASFLPSSTFAQVQPDVLGTATGSLTDTQKMLLLVKPAVVQVTNLVSGEAILQATVAQELGAPALSGRSYDFTIGATGSGFFVTPDGYLITNGHVAQPKEELVAYFALDQLAKTIYKDAVSILAQGYYGYTPTEQEIETAYQTQLQQQFGGSYENLVNEFFKGYRAGELKITNLKYSNYVQTGIAQGSEKSVKQLGKPVRLVDTSYVGDFDSRDLALLKVEGSNFPTVGLWSSESINIGTEVYAIGYPGIVEKMMGVLTDEESELEPSITKGIVSAKKKLMDGTEAYQTDAAITHGNSGGPAIGSDGKVIGVGTWSFGDLAGGESFNFLISVERVKELLSKNNVTPSESLTNAAWAEGLSLFSEKHYSAAIKEFEKVKRLYPDNVDVESYISQAETAIAQGEDIPVGLSTITVLIIAGAGVLVCALVAAVILIILKRRQKKVVAGLPQNVKSEPPEEKTPAEKPAQ
;
A
#
# COMPACT_ATOMS: atom_id res chain seq x y z
N MET A 1 -72.31 -24.45 -19.33
CA MET A 1 -71.53 -24.30 -18.07
C MET A 1 -70.13 -24.89 -18.19
N GLN A 2 -69.37 -24.48 -19.22
CA GLN A 2 -68.03 -24.98 -19.59
C GLN A 2 -67.13 -23.86 -20.19
N LEU A 3 -67.53 -22.59 -20.07
CA LEU A 3 -66.77 -21.43 -20.60
C LEU A 3 -66.20 -20.48 -19.52
N THR A 4 -66.44 -20.75 -18.24
CA THR A 4 -66.04 -19.87 -17.13
C THR A 4 -64.77 -20.31 -16.40
N ALA A 5 -64.38 -21.60 -16.46
CA ALA A 5 -63.13 -22.07 -15.84
C ALA A 5 -61.86 -21.82 -16.68
N ARG A 6 -62.01 -21.73 -18.02
CA ARG A 6 -60.89 -21.48 -18.95
C ARG A 6 -60.42 -20.01 -18.94
N LYS A 7 -61.25 -19.07 -18.46
CA LYS A 7 -60.93 -17.64 -18.35
C LYS A 7 -60.22 -17.27 -17.03
N VAL A 8 -60.24 -18.12 -16.01
CA VAL A 8 -59.54 -17.89 -14.74
C VAL A 8 -58.09 -18.40 -14.81
N LEU A 9 -57.83 -19.53 -15.48
CA LEU A 9 -56.47 -20.02 -15.70
C LEU A 9 -55.66 -19.20 -16.73
N LEU A 10 -56.30 -18.59 -17.73
CA LEU A 10 -55.60 -17.71 -18.68
C LEU A 10 -55.27 -16.32 -18.07
N LYS A 11 -56.01 -15.86 -17.05
CA LYS A 11 -55.69 -14.61 -16.33
C LYS A 11 -54.61 -14.78 -15.26
N ALA A 12 -54.42 -15.98 -14.71
CA ALA A 12 -53.28 -16.27 -13.82
C ALA A 12 -51.96 -16.51 -14.60
N ALA A 13 -52.03 -17.04 -15.83
CA ALA A 13 -50.85 -17.21 -16.68
C ALA A 13 -50.38 -15.92 -17.39
N PHE A 14 -51.27 -14.93 -17.57
CA PHE A 14 -50.91 -13.63 -18.17
C PHE A 14 -50.42 -12.58 -17.14
N CYS A 15 -50.65 -12.80 -15.83
CA CYS A 15 -50.04 -11.98 -14.77
C CYS A 15 -48.67 -12.51 -14.28
N LEU A 16 -48.28 -13.74 -14.64
CA LEU A 16 -46.96 -14.29 -14.28
C LEU A 16 -45.92 -14.20 -15.43
N ALA A 17 -46.35 -13.76 -16.62
CA ALA A 17 -45.48 -13.56 -17.80
C ALA A 17 -45.33 -12.08 -18.20
N LEU A 18 -45.79 -11.15 -17.36
CA LEU A 18 -45.69 -9.69 -17.53
C LEU A 18 -45.00 -9.01 -16.33
N VAL A 19 -44.13 -9.76 -15.64
CA VAL A 19 -43.14 -9.24 -14.67
C VAL A 19 -41.71 -9.49 -15.17
N PHE A 20 -41.54 -10.11 -16.33
CA PHE A 20 -40.29 -10.17 -17.06
C PHE A 20 -40.47 -9.46 -18.40
N SER A 21 -39.54 -8.56 -18.73
CA SER A 21 -39.45 -7.74 -19.95
C SER A 21 -40.47 -6.59 -20.12
N PHE A 22 -40.20 -5.45 -19.45
CA PHE A 22 -40.15 -4.09 -20.04
C PHE A 22 -39.90 -3.05 -18.94
N SER A 23 -38.63 -2.87 -18.57
CA SER A 23 -38.07 -1.56 -18.20
C SER A 23 -36.55 -1.65 -18.36
N LEU A 24 -36.14 -1.83 -19.63
CA LEU A 24 -34.77 -1.67 -20.06
C LEU A 24 -34.76 -0.51 -21.07
N ALA A 25 -34.84 0.71 -20.54
CA ALA A 25 -34.40 1.95 -21.16
C ALA A 25 -34.95 3.09 -20.30
N SER A 26 -34.04 3.80 -19.61
CA SER A 26 -34.18 5.13 -18.96
C SER A 26 -33.75 5.17 -17.50
N PHE A 27 -32.63 4.54 -17.15
CA PHE A 27 -31.71 5.09 -16.16
C PHE A 27 -30.32 4.77 -16.68
N LEU A 28 -29.76 5.70 -17.46
CA LEU A 28 -28.32 5.76 -17.62
C LEU A 28 -27.79 6.13 -16.24
N PRO A 29 -27.09 5.24 -15.49
CA PRO A 29 -26.24 5.74 -14.43
C PRO A 29 -25.27 6.69 -15.12
N SER A 30 -25.24 7.94 -14.66
CA SER A 30 -24.16 8.85 -14.94
C SER A 30 -22.88 8.03 -14.85
N SER A 31 -22.09 8.01 -15.92
CA SER A 31 -20.78 7.36 -15.97
C SER A 31 -19.91 8.03 -14.93
N THR A 32 -20.09 7.60 -13.69
CA THR A 32 -19.16 7.79 -12.61
C THR A 32 -18.07 6.82 -13.02
N PHE A 33 -16.95 7.34 -13.48
CA PHE A 33 -15.72 6.56 -13.54
C PHE A 33 -15.61 5.86 -12.20
N ALA A 34 -15.91 4.56 -12.15
CA ALA A 34 -15.46 3.73 -11.06
C ALA A 34 -13.95 3.90 -11.12
N GLN A 35 -13.40 4.59 -10.13
CA GLN A 35 -11.99 4.55 -9.84
C GLN A 35 -11.68 3.06 -9.74
N VAL A 36 -11.03 2.53 -10.78
CA VAL A 36 -10.50 1.18 -10.76
C VAL A 36 -9.45 1.23 -9.67
N GLN A 37 -9.81 0.76 -8.47
CA GLN A 37 -8.84 0.62 -7.39
C GLN A 37 -7.73 -0.29 -7.91
N PRO A 38 -6.47 0.13 -7.82
CA PRO A 38 -5.36 -0.71 -8.26
C PRO A 38 -5.44 -2.02 -7.49
N ASP A 39 -5.37 -3.10 -8.26
CA ASP A 39 -5.33 -4.46 -7.76
C ASP A 39 -4.05 -4.63 -6.92
N VAL A 40 -4.18 -4.51 -5.59
CA VAL A 40 -3.07 -4.73 -4.67
C VAL A 40 -2.76 -6.23 -4.69
N LEU A 41 -1.84 -6.62 -5.58
CA LEU A 41 -1.27 -7.97 -5.75
C LEU A 41 -2.10 -9.03 -6.51
N GLY A 42 -3.02 -8.66 -7.39
CA GLY A 42 -3.57 -9.58 -8.39
C GLY A 42 -4.65 -10.51 -7.82
N THR A 43 -5.81 -9.97 -7.44
CA THR A 43 -6.97 -10.74 -6.98
C THR A 43 -7.90 -11.18 -8.09
N ALA A 44 -7.46 -11.09 -9.35
CA ALA A 44 -8.11 -11.75 -10.48
C ALA A 44 -8.05 -13.29 -10.34
N THR A 45 -8.98 -13.87 -9.58
CA THR A 45 -9.42 -15.29 -9.64
C THR A 45 -8.40 -16.40 -9.29
N GLY A 46 -7.17 -16.07 -8.89
CA GLY A 46 -6.12 -17.03 -8.52
C GLY A 46 -5.93 -17.19 -7.01
N SER A 47 -5.54 -18.40 -6.57
CA SER A 47 -5.04 -18.61 -5.20
C SER A 47 -3.70 -17.88 -5.04
N LEU A 48 -3.59 -17.03 -4.01
CA LEU A 48 -2.35 -16.32 -3.68
C LEU A 48 -1.21 -17.33 -3.43
N THR A 49 -0.03 -17.05 -3.98
CA THR A 49 1.19 -17.80 -3.65
C THR A 49 1.58 -17.60 -2.19
N ASP A 50 2.35 -18.54 -1.63
CA ASP A 50 2.83 -18.44 -0.25
C ASP A 50 3.66 -17.17 -0.02
N THR A 51 4.44 -16.75 -1.03
CA THR A 51 5.17 -15.47 -1.01
C THR A 51 4.21 -14.29 -0.92
N GLN A 52 3.14 -14.23 -1.73
CA GLN A 52 2.17 -13.13 -1.67
C GLN A 52 1.47 -13.07 -0.31
N LYS A 53 1.07 -14.22 0.24
CA LYS A 53 0.47 -14.30 1.58
C LYS A 53 1.42 -13.76 2.65
N MET A 54 2.69 -14.18 2.60
CA MET A 54 3.71 -13.72 3.52
C MET A 54 3.90 -12.20 3.43
N LEU A 55 3.98 -11.63 2.22
CA LEU A 55 4.15 -10.19 2.03
C LEU A 55 2.94 -9.40 2.55
N LEU A 56 1.72 -9.91 2.34
CA LEU A 56 0.51 -9.31 2.90
C LEU A 56 0.48 -9.31 4.43
N LEU A 57 1.06 -10.33 5.08
CA LEU A 57 1.15 -10.37 6.55
C LEU A 57 2.16 -9.37 7.11
N VAL A 58 3.24 -9.09 6.38
CA VAL A 58 4.31 -8.20 6.84
C VAL A 58 4.04 -6.73 6.50
N LYS A 59 3.44 -6.45 5.33
CA LYS A 59 3.21 -5.11 4.79
C LYS A 59 2.63 -4.12 5.83
N PRO A 60 1.59 -4.44 6.62
CA PRO A 60 1.01 -3.48 7.55
C PRO A 60 1.97 -2.99 8.65
N ALA A 61 2.99 -3.78 8.98
CA ALA A 61 3.97 -3.45 10.01
C ALA A 61 5.13 -2.57 9.50
N VAL A 62 5.23 -2.37 8.19
CA VAL A 62 6.27 -1.53 7.57
C VAL A 62 5.78 -0.09 7.45
N VAL A 63 6.60 0.84 7.91
CA VAL A 63 6.29 2.28 7.97
C VAL A 63 7.27 3.10 7.15
N GLN A 64 6.81 4.22 6.63
CA GLN A 64 7.68 5.31 6.19
C GLN A 64 8.13 6.08 7.43
N VAL A 65 9.43 6.33 7.54
CA VAL A 65 10.00 7.19 8.58
C VAL A 65 10.40 8.50 7.95
N THR A 66 9.87 9.61 8.47
CA THR A 66 10.22 10.96 8.05
C THR A 66 10.96 11.67 9.16
N ASN A 67 12.16 12.17 8.86
CA ASN A 67 12.94 13.01 9.75
C ASN A 67 12.95 14.44 9.22
N LEU A 68 12.60 15.40 10.07
CA LEU A 68 12.75 16.82 9.79
C LEU A 68 13.87 17.37 10.66
N VAL A 69 14.80 18.09 10.03
CA VAL A 69 15.87 18.81 10.73
C VAL A 69 15.73 20.29 10.45
N SER A 70 15.47 21.06 11.50
CA SER A 70 15.46 22.52 11.44
C SER A 70 16.69 23.08 12.14
N GLY A 71 17.21 24.19 11.64
CA GLY A 71 18.35 24.88 12.26
C GLY A 71 18.64 26.22 11.60
N GLU A 72 19.80 26.76 11.91
CA GLU A 72 20.26 28.07 11.46
C GLU A 72 21.63 27.97 10.80
N ALA A 73 21.78 28.56 9.61
CA ALA A 73 23.05 28.78 8.96
C ALA A 73 23.53 30.22 9.20
N ILE A 74 24.69 30.38 9.85
CA ILE A 74 25.28 31.66 10.19
C ILE A 74 26.52 31.90 9.33
N LEU A 75 26.48 32.95 8.51
CA LEU A 75 27.64 33.38 7.70
C LEU A 75 28.69 34.05 8.59
N GLN A 76 29.93 33.55 8.58
CA GLN A 76 31.04 34.27 9.19
C GLN A 76 31.55 35.39 8.29
N ALA A 77 32.37 36.28 8.86
CA ALA A 77 32.95 37.41 8.14
C ALA A 77 33.74 37.00 6.90
N THR A 78 34.46 35.86 6.94
CA THR A 78 35.28 35.37 5.82
C THR A 78 34.43 35.09 4.59
N VAL A 79 33.39 34.26 4.70
CA VAL A 79 32.47 33.95 3.57
C VAL A 79 31.79 35.22 3.06
N ALA A 80 31.33 36.09 3.95
CA ALA A 80 30.70 37.36 3.56
C ALA A 80 31.67 38.27 2.77
N GLN A 81 32.97 38.26 3.10
CA GLN A 81 34.01 38.98 2.37
C GLN A 81 34.30 38.37 1.00
N GLU A 82 34.37 37.03 0.90
CA GLU A 82 34.58 36.32 -0.36
C GLU A 82 33.43 36.54 -1.35
N LEU A 83 32.20 36.63 -0.84
CA LEU A 83 31.03 37.02 -1.61
C LEU A 83 31.01 38.50 -2.01
N GLY A 84 31.97 39.32 -1.55
CA GLY A 84 32.01 40.76 -1.77
C GLY A 84 30.94 41.55 -0.98
N ALA A 85 30.22 40.89 -0.06
CA ALA A 85 29.09 41.44 0.67
C ALA A 85 29.33 41.35 2.19
N PRO A 86 30.29 42.12 2.76
CA PRO A 86 30.65 42.02 4.18
C PRO A 86 29.49 42.32 5.14
N ALA A 87 28.45 43.04 4.68
CA ALA A 87 27.23 43.28 5.42
C ALA A 87 26.41 42.01 5.74
N LEU A 88 26.71 40.88 5.09
CA LEU A 88 26.12 39.57 5.40
C LEU A 88 26.77 38.87 6.60
N SER A 89 27.91 39.38 7.09
CA SER A 89 28.58 38.79 8.24
C SER A 89 27.66 38.75 9.47
N GLY A 90 27.48 37.56 10.04
CA GLY A 90 26.62 37.32 11.20
C GLY A 90 25.13 37.17 10.87
N ARG A 91 24.73 37.25 9.60
CA ARG A 91 23.34 36.99 9.19
C ARG A 91 23.03 35.50 9.38
N SER A 92 21.86 35.23 9.97
CA SER A 92 21.32 33.89 10.18
C SER A 92 20.25 33.58 9.14
N TYR A 93 20.24 32.33 8.67
CA TYR A 93 19.30 31.80 7.70
C TYR A 93 18.68 30.52 8.25
N ASP A 94 17.37 30.57 8.52
CA ASP A 94 16.63 29.40 8.96
C ASP A 94 16.47 28.39 7.82
N PHE A 95 16.63 27.11 8.12
CA PHE A 95 16.32 26.03 7.20
C PHE A 95 15.46 24.96 7.87
N THR A 96 14.78 24.18 7.04
CA THR A 96 14.14 22.93 7.43
C THR A 96 14.27 21.97 6.28
N ILE A 97 15.03 20.91 6.50
CA ILE A 97 15.24 19.83 5.53
C ILE A 97 14.51 18.58 6.00
N GLY A 98 14.09 17.75 5.05
CA GLY A 98 13.47 16.46 5.30
C GLY A 98 14.29 15.32 4.73
N ALA A 99 14.38 14.22 5.47
CA ALA A 99 14.85 12.93 5.00
C ALA A 99 13.73 11.90 5.18
N THR A 100 13.62 10.93 4.27
CA THR A 100 12.74 9.77 4.45
C THR A 100 13.53 8.48 4.34
N GLY A 101 13.00 7.46 5.02
CA GLY A 101 13.39 6.08 4.87
C GLY A 101 12.23 5.19 5.29
N SER A 102 12.56 3.95 5.62
CA SER A 102 11.60 2.95 6.06
C SER A 102 11.90 2.49 7.48
N GLY A 103 10.92 1.89 8.11
CA GLY A 103 11.05 1.23 9.41
C GLY A 103 10.01 0.14 9.55
N PHE A 104 10.04 -0.57 10.67
CA PHE A 104 9.02 -1.58 10.96
C PHE A 104 8.78 -1.75 12.45
N PHE A 105 7.52 -1.97 12.80
CA PHE A 105 7.11 -2.25 14.17
C PHE A 105 7.55 -3.65 14.62
N VAL A 106 8.03 -3.71 15.85
CA VAL A 106 8.43 -4.96 16.51
C VAL A 106 7.62 -5.26 17.76
N THR A 107 6.85 -4.27 18.27
CA THR A 107 5.93 -4.47 19.40
C THR A 107 4.57 -3.80 19.17
N PRO A 108 3.48 -4.33 19.77
CA PRO A 108 2.14 -3.77 19.63
C PRO A 108 1.95 -2.41 20.31
N ASP A 109 2.80 -2.06 21.28
CA ASP A 109 2.80 -0.78 21.99
C ASP A 109 3.64 0.31 21.30
N GLY A 110 4.20 0.02 20.11
CA GLY A 110 4.71 1.04 19.20
C GLY A 110 6.23 1.21 19.19
N TYR A 111 7.01 0.21 19.61
CA TYR A 111 8.45 0.22 19.29
C TYR A 111 8.68 -0.23 17.85
N LEU A 112 9.51 0.51 17.13
CA LEU A 112 9.89 0.23 15.75
C LEU A 112 11.39 0.42 15.51
N ILE A 113 11.90 -0.27 14.51
CA ILE A 113 13.30 -0.25 14.08
C ILE A 113 13.41 0.49 12.75
N THR A 114 14.47 1.27 12.61
CA THR A 114 14.90 1.90 11.34
C THR A 114 16.42 2.08 11.36
N ASN A 115 17.01 2.68 10.32
CA ASN A 115 18.41 3.07 10.35
C ASN A 115 18.66 4.30 11.23
N GLY A 116 19.87 4.39 11.77
CA GLY A 116 20.31 5.53 12.56
C GLY A 116 20.39 6.81 11.73
N HIS A 117 20.93 6.73 10.50
CA HIS A 117 21.01 7.88 9.60
C HIS A 117 19.64 8.38 9.13
N VAL A 118 18.61 7.51 9.10
CA VAL A 118 17.23 7.91 8.81
C VAL A 118 16.64 8.68 10.01
N ALA A 119 16.84 8.20 11.23
CA ALA A 119 16.29 8.81 12.44
C ALA A 119 17.04 10.08 12.91
N GLN A 120 18.35 10.14 12.66
CA GLN A 120 19.22 11.23 13.08
C GLN A 120 20.42 11.34 12.11
N PRO A 121 20.24 11.99 10.94
CA PRO A 121 21.31 12.18 9.99
C PRO A 121 22.44 13.02 10.59
N LYS A 122 23.67 12.77 10.13
CA LYS A 122 24.86 13.53 10.56
C LYS A 122 24.74 15.01 10.27
N GLU A 123 25.35 15.81 11.13
CA GLU A 123 25.44 17.27 10.95
C GLU A 123 26.06 17.67 9.61
N GLU A 124 27.05 16.93 9.11
CA GLU A 124 27.68 17.23 7.81
C GLU A 124 26.71 17.03 6.63
N LEU A 125 25.90 15.97 6.66
CA LEU A 125 24.88 15.73 5.65
C LEU A 125 23.73 16.75 5.77
N VAL A 126 23.34 17.06 7.01
CA VAL A 126 22.38 18.13 7.30
C VAL A 126 22.89 19.46 6.77
N ALA A 127 24.17 19.77 6.96
CA ALA A 127 24.79 21.00 6.47
C ALA A 127 24.79 21.05 4.95
N TYR A 128 25.11 19.94 4.27
CA TYR A 128 25.07 19.87 2.82
C TYR A 128 23.66 20.19 2.29
N PHE A 129 22.63 19.52 2.79
CA PHE A 129 21.25 19.77 2.35
C PHE A 129 20.72 21.14 2.75
N ALA A 130 21.08 21.64 3.94
CA ALA A 130 20.74 22.99 4.36
C ALA A 130 21.34 24.03 3.40
N LEU A 131 22.60 23.84 2.99
CA LEU A 131 23.26 24.72 2.05
C LEU A 131 22.73 24.56 0.62
N ASP A 132 22.36 23.35 0.20
CA ASP A 132 21.65 23.13 -1.06
C ASP A 132 20.30 23.86 -1.09
N GLN A 133 19.59 23.97 0.03
CA GLN A 133 18.37 24.77 0.15
C GLN A 133 18.65 26.28 0.18
N LEU A 134 19.72 26.71 0.86
CA LEU A 134 19.96 28.12 1.17
C LEU A 134 20.88 28.84 0.17
N ALA A 135 21.72 28.14 -0.59
CA ALA A 135 22.78 28.73 -1.40
C ALA A 135 22.25 29.79 -2.37
N LYS A 136 21.13 29.52 -3.07
CA LYS A 136 20.50 30.51 -3.94
C LYS A 136 20.10 31.77 -3.17
N THR A 137 19.46 31.62 -2.01
CA THR A 137 18.99 32.74 -1.19
C THR A 137 20.16 33.58 -0.67
N ILE A 138 21.17 32.93 -0.09
CA ILE A 138 22.38 33.60 0.42
C ILE A 138 23.10 34.34 -0.70
N TYR A 139 23.25 33.71 -1.87
CA TYR A 139 23.93 34.33 -3.00
C TYR A 139 23.12 35.48 -3.61
N LYS A 140 21.77 35.37 -3.68
CA LYS A 140 20.90 36.48 -4.09
C LYS A 140 20.97 37.68 -3.13
N ASP A 141 21.08 37.44 -1.82
CA ASP A 141 21.30 38.52 -0.85
C ASP A 141 22.63 39.23 -1.08
N ALA A 142 23.70 38.49 -1.36
CA ALA A 142 25.01 39.07 -1.69
C ALA A 142 24.94 39.91 -2.98
N VAL A 143 24.35 39.35 -4.03
CA VAL A 143 24.11 40.04 -5.31
C VAL A 143 23.30 41.32 -5.11
N SER A 144 22.26 41.29 -4.27
CA SER A 144 21.42 42.45 -3.98
C SER A 144 22.23 43.59 -3.35
N ILE A 145 23.08 43.29 -2.37
CA ILE A 145 23.98 44.27 -1.73
C ILE A 145 24.96 44.87 -2.74
N LEU A 146 25.59 44.02 -3.56
CA LEU A 146 26.53 44.45 -4.60
C LEU A 146 25.84 45.33 -5.65
N ALA A 147 24.66 44.92 -6.12
CA ALA A 147 23.87 45.65 -7.09
C ALA A 147 23.40 47.00 -6.54
N GLN A 148 22.94 47.06 -5.29
CA GLN A 148 22.59 48.32 -4.65
C GLN A 148 23.78 49.29 -4.59
N GLY A 149 24.97 48.78 -4.26
CA GLY A 149 26.21 49.57 -4.28
C GLY A 149 26.60 50.06 -5.67
N TYR A 150 26.38 49.25 -6.70
CA TYR A 150 26.69 49.59 -8.11
C TYR A 150 25.70 50.61 -8.70
N TYR A 151 24.40 50.39 -8.50
CA TYR A 151 23.33 51.21 -9.08
C TYR A 151 23.05 52.49 -8.28
N GLY A 152 23.35 52.50 -6.98
CA GLY A 152 23.04 53.63 -6.08
C GLY A 152 21.56 53.74 -5.67
N TYR A 153 20.75 52.73 -5.98
CA TYR A 153 19.35 52.59 -5.56
C TYR A 153 19.03 51.13 -5.20
N THR A 154 17.91 50.88 -4.52
CA THR A 154 17.45 49.52 -4.20
C THR A 154 16.99 48.79 -5.46
N PRO A 155 17.68 47.73 -5.92
CA PRO A 155 17.33 47.04 -7.17
C PRO A 155 15.97 46.33 -7.06
N THR A 156 15.30 46.21 -8.20
CA THR A 156 14.07 45.40 -8.35
C THR A 156 14.40 43.91 -8.36
N GLU A 157 13.40 43.07 -8.08
CA GLU A 157 13.57 41.60 -8.08
C GLU A 157 14.09 41.06 -9.43
N GLN A 158 13.65 41.67 -10.54
CA GLN A 158 14.11 41.28 -11.88
C GLN A 158 15.58 41.66 -12.13
N GLU A 159 16.02 42.81 -11.62
CA GLU A 159 17.42 43.22 -11.68
C GLU A 159 18.30 42.30 -10.81
N ILE A 160 17.83 41.90 -9.62
CA ILE A 160 18.52 40.95 -8.75
C ILE A 160 18.64 39.58 -9.43
N GLU A 161 17.55 39.05 -10.01
CA GLU A 161 17.59 37.76 -10.69
C GLU A 161 18.54 37.80 -11.90
N THR A 162 18.50 38.87 -12.70
CA THR A 162 19.41 39.04 -13.85
C THR A 162 20.87 39.11 -13.41
N ALA A 163 21.16 39.87 -12.35
CA ALA A 163 22.49 39.97 -11.77
C ALA A 163 22.95 38.63 -11.17
N TYR A 164 22.06 37.89 -10.48
CA TYR A 164 22.33 36.57 -9.93
C TYR A 164 22.74 35.60 -11.04
N GLN A 165 21.96 35.49 -12.12
CA GLN A 165 22.29 34.59 -13.23
C GLN A 165 23.62 34.97 -13.89
N THR A 166 23.88 36.27 -14.04
CA THR A 166 25.14 36.77 -14.61
C THR A 166 26.34 36.42 -13.73
N GLN A 167 26.26 36.67 -12.42
CA GLN A 167 27.35 36.38 -11.50
C GLN A 167 27.54 34.87 -11.30
N LEU A 168 26.46 34.09 -11.25
CA LEU A 168 26.51 32.63 -11.22
C LEU A 168 27.27 32.09 -12.45
N GLN A 169 26.99 32.64 -13.63
CA GLN A 169 27.72 32.29 -14.86
C GLN A 169 29.21 32.63 -14.78
N GLN A 170 29.55 33.80 -14.23
CA GLN A 170 30.93 34.30 -14.18
C GLN A 170 31.79 33.61 -13.12
N GLN A 171 31.24 33.38 -11.93
CA GLN A 171 31.99 32.85 -10.79
C GLN A 171 31.91 31.32 -10.68
N PHE A 172 30.80 30.73 -11.11
CA PHE A 172 30.52 29.29 -10.92
C PHE A 172 30.25 28.55 -12.24
N GLY A 173 30.46 29.21 -13.39
CA GLY A 173 30.22 28.63 -14.71
C GLY A 173 28.74 28.38 -15.02
N GLY A 174 27.83 28.96 -14.24
CA GLY A 174 26.38 28.76 -14.37
C GLY A 174 25.87 27.53 -13.61
N SER A 175 26.76 26.81 -12.91
CA SER A 175 26.39 25.61 -12.16
C SER A 175 25.95 25.97 -10.74
N TYR A 176 24.70 25.63 -10.41
CA TYR A 176 24.19 25.70 -9.05
C TYR A 176 24.94 24.77 -8.09
N GLU A 177 25.30 23.57 -8.56
CA GLU A 177 26.06 22.60 -7.79
C GLU A 177 27.44 23.15 -7.38
N ASN A 178 28.10 23.88 -8.27
CA ASN A 178 29.38 24.54 -7.94
C ASN A 178 29.21 25.58 -6.83
N LEU A 179 28.10 26.35 -6.85
CA LEU A 179 27.79 27.31 -5.79
C LEU A 179 27.59 26.61 -4.44
N VAL A 180 26.79 25.55 -4.41
CA VAL A 180 26.55 24.73 -3.20
C VAL A 180 27.87 24.14 -2.67
N ASN A 181 28.70 23.62 -3.57
CA ASN A 181 30.01 23.06 -3.22
C ASN A 181 30.95 24.09 -2.59
N GLU A 182 30.95 25.35 -3.05
CA GLU A 182 31.74 26.41 -2.40
C GLU A 182 31.22 26.76 -1.00
N PHE A 183 29.90 26.89 -0.81
CA PHE A 183 29.34 27.08 0.53
C PHE A 183 29.68 25.92 1.46
N PHE A 184 29.64 24.69 0.96
CA PHE A 184 29.95 23.50 1.73
C PHE A 184 31.45 23.40 2.08
N LYS A 185 32.35 23.87 1.20
CA LYS A 185 33.77 24.06 1.54
C LYS A 185 33.94 25.07 2.67
N GLY A 186 33.24 26.21 2.62
CA GLY A 186 33.23 27.20 3.70
C GLY A 186 32.73 26.63 5.03
N TYR A 187 31.70 25.77 5.00
CA TYR A 187 31.27 25.02 6.19
C TYR A 187 32.38 24.12 6.75
N ARG A 188 33.02 23.30 5.90
CA ARG A 188 34.14 22.42 6.33
C ARG A 188 35.35 23.19 6.85
N ALA A 189 35.58 24.41 6.35
CA ALA A 189 36.62 25.32 6.83
C ALA A 189 36.25 26.03 8.16
N GLY A 190 35.01 25.89 8.63
CA GLY A 190 34.50 26.56 9.84
C GLY A 190 34.08 28.02 9.63
N GLU A 191 33.99 28.45 8.36
CA GLU A 191 33.64 29.81 7.94
C GLU A 191 32.13 29.98 7.72
N LEU A 192 31.39 28.87 7.67
CA LEU A 192 29.94 28.84 7.78
C LEU A 192 29.56 27.91 8.92
N LYS A 193 28.68 28.36 9.82
CA LYS A 193 28.24 27.55 10.97
C LYS A 193 26.80 27.13 10.80
N ILE A 194 26.56 25.83 10.92
CA ILE A 194 25.21 25.27 11.10
C ILE A 194 25.00 25.08 12.60
N THR A 195 23.93 25.66 13.14
CA THR A 195 23.66 25.69 14.58
C THR A 195 22.19 25.46 14.89
N ASN A 196 21.84 25.34 16.17
CA ASN A 196 20.46 25.21 16.66
C ASN A 196 19.67 24.05 16.03
N LEU A 197 20.36 22.94 15.70
CA LEU A 197 19.76 21.77 15.09
C LEU A 197 18.70 21.15 16.01
N LYS A 198 17.50 20.93 15.46
CA LYS A 198 16.40 20.22 16.11
C LYS A 198 15.90 19.12 15.18
N TYR A 199 15.89 17.90 15.69
CA TYR A 199 15.45 16.71 14.98
C TYR A 199 14.02 16.34 15.41
N SER A 200 13.13 16.16 14.44
CA SER A 200 11.75 15.72 14.65
C SER A 200 11.46 14.52 13.77
N ASN A 201 11.10 13.40 14.39
CA ASN A 201 10.82 12.15 13.67
C ASN A 201 9.32 11.86 13.65
N TYR A 202 8.86 11.32 12.53
CA TYR A 202 7.47 10.93 12.30
C TYR A 202 7.40 9.58 11.58
N VAL A 203 6.30 8.85 11.78
CA VAL A 203 6.03 7.58 11.10
C VAL A 203 4.64 7.55 10.48
N GLN A 204 4.54 6.99 9.28
CA GLN A 204 3.28 6.81 8.57
C GLN A 204 3.18 5.40 7.97
N THR A 205 1.97 4.86 7.95
CA THR A 205 1.61 3.70 7.11
C THR A 205 0.73 4.14 5.96
N GLY A 206 1.11 3.79 4.74
CA GLY A 206 0.27 3.88 3.56
C GLY A 206 -0.30 5.27 3.17
N ILE A 207 -1.18 5.28 2.16
CA ILE A 207 -1.98 6.46 1.77
C ILE A 207 -3.13 6.62 2.77
N ALA A 208 -3.21 7.78 3.45
CA ALA A 208 -4.46 8.16 4.09
C ALA A 208 -5.49 8.44 2.99
N GLN A 209 -6.40 7.50 2.72
CA GLN A 209 -7.56 7.77 1.87
C GLN A 209 -8.38 8.90 2.51
N GLY A 210 -8.30 10.09 1.91
CA GLY A 210 -9.01 11.28 2.35
C GLY A 210 -8.54 12.49 1.54
N SER A 211 -9.47 13.13 0.84
CA SER A 211 -9.26 14.24 -0.11
C SER A 211 -8.69 15.54 0.48
N GLU A 212 -8.17 15.53 1.72
CA GLU A 212 -7.55 16.69 2.37
C GLU A 212 -6.03 16.60 2.33
N LYS A 213 -5.46 16.93 1.16
CA LYS A 213 -4.02 17.18 1.00
C LYS A 213 -3.64 18.53 1.62
N SER A 214 -3.44 18.58 2.93
CA SER A 214 -2.57 19.58 3.57
C SER A 214 -2.31 19.23 5.04
N VAL A 215 -1.04 19.22 5.44
CA VAL A 215 -0.55 19.12 6.84
C VAL A 215 -0.80 17.79 7.59
N LYS A 216 -1.68 16.89 7.13
CA LYS A 216 -1.82 15.50 7.63
C LYS A 216 -0.75 14.49 7.11
N GLN A 217 0.27 14.96 6.38
CA GLN A 217 1.18 14.15 5.55
C GLN A 217 2.46 13.63 6.22
N LEU A 218 2.77 13.99 7.47
CA LEU A 218 4.00 13.54 8.13
C LEU A 218 3.83 12.24 8.92
N GLY A 219 2.59 11.85 9.24
CA GLY A 219 2.30 10.73 10.12
C GLY A 219 2.33 11.09 11.62
N LYS A 220 2.45 10.07 12.47
CA LYS A 220 2.47 10.22 13.94
C LYS A 220 3.87 10.60 14.43
N PRO A 221 4.02 11.56 15.36
CA PRO A 221 5.33 11.88 15.92
C PRO A 221 5.89 10.69 16.69
N VAL A 222 7.20 10.49 16.58
CA VAL A 222 7.91 9.43 17.29
C VAL A 222 9.11 9.96 18.05
N ARG A 223 9.39 9.34 19.19
CA ARG A 223 10.55 9.65 20.01
C ARG A 223 11.69 8.70 19.67
N LEU A 224 12.89 9.26 19.50
CA LEU A 224 14.12 8.46 19.47
C LEU A 224 14.38 7.90 20.88
N VAL A 225 14.43 6.57 20.99
CA VAL A 225 14.69 5.86 22.25
C VAL A 225 16.19 5.62 22.39
N ASP A 226 16.80 5.05 21.35
CA ASP A 226 18.22 4.73 21.30
C ASP A 226 18.68 4.72 19.85
N THR A 227 19.92 5.13 19.61
CA THR A 227 20.60 5.01 18.33
C THR A 227 22.03 4.58 18.60
N SER A 228 22.52 3.63 17.82
CA SER A 228 23.92 3.21 17.91
C SER A 228 24.79 3.84 16.81
N TYR A 229 24.24 4.81 16.07
CA TYR A 229 24.89 5.47 14.96
C TYR A 229 25.98 6.44 15.43
N VAL A 230 27.22 6.20 15.03
CA VAL A 230 28.35 7.09 15.32
C VAL A 230 29.17 7.46 14.06
N GLY A 231 28.69 7.13 12.87
CA GLY A 231 29.48 7.31 11.65
C GLY A 231 28.80 6.77 10.38
N ASP A 232 29.25 7.24 9.22
CA ASP A 232 28.87 6.62 7.94
C ASP A 232 29.65 5.33 7.87
N PHE A 233 29.06 4.31 7.25
CA PHE A 233 29.68 2.97 7.14
C PHE A 233 29.82 2.25 8.49
N ASP A 234 29.00 2.60 9.48
CA ASP A 234 28.96 1.92 10.76
C ASP A 234 27.95 0.76 10.74
N SER A 235 28.41 -0.43 11.12
CA SER A 235 27.61 -1.63 11.41
C SER A 235 26.46 -1.40 12.40
N ARG A 236 26.49 -0.28 13.10
CA ARG A 236 25.56 0.11 14.15
C ARG A 236 24.50 1.11 13.70
N ASP A 237 24.32 1.27 12.39
CA ASP A 237 23.33 2.15 11.76
C ASP A 237 21.86 1.66 11.99
N LEU A 238 21.47 1.62 13.26
CA LEU A 238 20.13 1.29 13.74
C LEU A 238 19.66 2.33 14.75
N ALA A 239 18.37 2.63 14.68
CA ALA A 239 17.64 3.40 15.67
C ALA A 239 16.40 2.63 16.15
N LEU A 240 16.14 2.77 17.44
CA LEU A 240 14.91 2.35 18.09
C LEU A 240 14.04 3.59 18.29
N LEU A 241 12.87 3.61 17.66
CA LEU A 241 11.89 4.68 17.81
C LEU A 241 10.66 4.17 18.58
N LYS A 242 9.96 5.10 19.23
CA LYS A 242 8.71 4.85 19.94
C LYS A 242 7.61 5.79 19.47
N VAL A 243 6.50 5.23 19.01
CA VAL A 243 5.24 5.95 18.74
C VAL A 243 4.21 5.63 19.82
N GLU A 244 3.34 6.56 20.15
CA GLU A 244 2.23 6.33 21.07
C GLU A 244 1.03 5.67 20.38
N GLY A 245 0.46 4.66 21.03
CA GLY A 245 -0.67 3.89 20.52
C GLY A 245 -0.65 2.45 21.03
N SER A 246 -1.47 1.60 20.41
CA SER A 246 -1.62 0.20 20.79
C SER A 246 -2.04 -0.64 19.61
N ASN A 247 -1.76 -1.94 19.66
CA ASN A 247 -2.09 -2.90 18.61
C ASN A 247 -1.52 -2.52 17.24
N PHE A 248 -0.34 -1.90 17.21
CA PHE A 248 0.40 -1.76 15.96
C PHE A 248 0.70 -3.16 15.38
N PRO A 249 0.50 -3.38 14.07
CA PRO A 249 0.95 -4.60 13.42
C PRO A 249 2.48 -4.74 13.57
N THR A 250 2.99 -5.94 13.79
CA THR A 250 4.41 -6.19 14.06
C THR A 250 5.01 -7.22 13.11
N VAL A 251 6.33 -7.18 12.90
CA VAL A 251 7.07 -8.24 12.20
C VAL A 251 7.88 -9.06 13.19
N GLY A 252 7.81 -10.39 13.06
CA GLY A 252 8.61 -11.31 13.87
C GLY A 252 10.10 -11.26 13.50
N LEU A 253 10.97 -11.46 14.48
CA LEU A 253 12.42 -11.54 14.25
C LEU A 253 12.83 -13.00 14.02
N TRP A 254 13.75 -13.20 13.07
CA TRP A 254 14.28 -14.52 12.78
C TRP A 254 15.00 -15.10 14.01
N SER A 255 14.80 -16.40 14.28
CA SER A 255 15.30 -17.06 15.50
C SER A 255 16.23 -18.24 15.24
N SER A 256 16.40 -18.67 13.98
CA SER A 256 17.33 -19.77 13.69
C SER A 256 18.79 -19.33 13.89
N GLU A 257 19.63 -20.27 14.31
CA GLU A 257 21.03 -20.00 14.67
C GLU A 257 21.91 -19.58 13.49
N SER A 258 21.47 -19.77 12.25
CA SER A 258 22.24 -19.32 11.09
C SER A 258 21.38 -19.08 9.85
N ILE A 259 21.34 -17.82 9.40
CA ILE A 259 20.98 -17.45 8.02
C ILE A 259 22.08 -17.99 7.10
N ASN A 260 21.79 -18.55 5.92
CA ASN A 260 22.82 -19.14 5.04
C ASN A 260 22.98 -18.34 3.75
N ILE A 261 24.13 -18.48 3.08
CA ILE A 261 24.28 -17.97 1.72
C ILE A 261 23.24 -18.69 0.83
N GLY A 262 22.54 -17.93 -0.01
CA GLY A 262 21.42 -18.41 -0.82
C GLY A 262 20.06 -18.38 -0.12
N THR A 263 19.97 -17.97 1.15
CA THR A 263 18.67 -17.68 1.79
C THR A 263 17.98 -16.57 1.00
N GLU A 264 16.74 -16.81 0.59
CA GLU A 264 15.92 -15.78 -0.09
C GLU A 264 15.69 -14.58 0.82
N VAL A 265 15.72 -13.40 0.22
CA VAL A 265 15.56 -12.11 0.88
C VAL A 265 14.47 -11.33 0.16
N TYR A 266 13.54 -10.79 0.95
CA TYR A 266 12.57 -9.81 0.50
C TYR A 266 12.81 -8.52 1.30
N ALA A 267 13.31 -7.47 0.67
CA ALA A 267 13.44 -6.17 1.31
C ALA A 267 12.20 -5.34 1.01
N ILE A 268 11.59 -4.78 2.06
CA ILE A 268 10.33 -4.06 1.99
C ILE A 268 10.54 -2.64 2.50
N GLY A 269 10.06 -1.64 1.78
CA GLY A 269 10.08 -0.27 2.27
C GLY A 269 9.49 0.74 1.29
N TYR A 270 9.33 1.98 1.73
CA TYR A 270 8.70 3.06 0.99
C TYR A 270 9.72 3.78 0.11
N PRO A 271 9.38 4.25 -1.09
CA PRO A 271 10.29 5.06 -1.90
C PRO A 271 10.73 6.35 -1.18
N GLY A 272 11.98 6.77 -1.40
CA GLY A 272 12.59 7.93 -0.74
C GLY A 272 12.21 9.28 -1.38
N ILE A 273 12.53 10.39 -0.71
CA ILE A 273 12.29 11.76 -1.23
C ILE A 273 12.90 11.98 -2.62
N VAL A 274 14.01 11.33 -2.97
CA VAL A 274 14.64 11.48 -4.29
C VAL A 274 13.71 10.98 -5.40
N GLU A 275 12.99 9.89 -5.19
CA GLU A 275 12.01 9.37 -6.15
C GLU A 275 10.79 10.33 -6.26
N LYS A 276 10.37 10.89 -5.12
CA LYS A 276 9.36 11.97 -5.03
C LYS A 276 9.78 13.27 -5.76
N MET A 277 11.06 13.62 -5.71
CA MET A 277 11.62 14.76 -6.45
C MET A 277 11.76 14.46 -7.95
N MET A 278 11.93 13.18 -8.32
CA MET A 278 12.04 12.78 -9.70
C MET A 278 10.68 12.76 -10.42
N GLY A 279 9.53 12.65 -9.74
CA GLY A 279 8.19 13.07 -10.19
C GLY A 279 7.71 12.70 -11.60
N VAL A 280 8.38 11.76 -12.28
CA VAL A 280 8.30 11.61 -13.75
C VAL A 280 7.50 10.36 -14.16
N LEU A 281 7.18 9.44 -13.24
CA LEU A 281 6.59 8.14 -13.62
C LEU A 281 5.39 7.64 -12.77
N THR A 282 5.15 8.17 -11.56
CA THR A 282 4.13 7.65 -10.63
C THR A 282 3.22 8.74 -10.08
N ASP A 283 1.98 8.41 -9.73
CA ASP A 283 1.10 9.32 -9.02
C ASP A 283 1.48 9.42 -7.52
N GLU A 284 1.05 10.51 -6.87
CA GLU A 284 1.34 10.78 -5.44
C GLU A 284 0.78 9.69 -4.50
N GLU A 285 -0.19 8.90 -4.95
CA GLU A 285 -0.77 7.80 -4.17
C GLU A 285 0.18 6.59 -4.15
N SER A 286 0.76 6.23 -5.30
CA SER A 286 1.74 5.15 -5.43
C SER A 286 3.01 5.37 -4.60
N GLU A 287 3.34 6.62 -4.25
CA GLU A 287 4.50 6.97 -3.41
C GLU A 287 4.35 6.55 -1.94
N LEU A 288 3.14 6.22 -1.50
CA LEU A 288 2.86 5.77 -0.14
C LEU A 288 2.57 4.26 -0.09
N GLU A 289 2.91 3.50 -1.13
CA GLU A 289 2.92 2.04 -1.09
C GLU A 289 4.36 1.54 -0.92
N PRO A 290 4.63 0.58 -0.01
CA PRO A 290 5.95 0.00 0.11
C PRO A 290 6.28 -0.82 -1.14
N SER A 291 7.46 -0.58 -1.71
CA SER A 291 8.07 -1.40 -2.73
C SER A 291 8.76 -2.62 -2.13
N ILE A 292 8.82 -3.70 -2.91
CA ILE A 292 9.37 -4.98 -2.50
C ILE A 292 10.44 -5.39 -3.50
N THR A 293 11.65 -5.62 -3.02
CA THR A 293 12.75 -6.14 -3.84
C THR A 293 13.10 -7.54 -3.37
N LYS A 294 13.35 -8.44 -4.32
CA LYS A 294 13.73 -9.83 -4.05
C LYS A 294 15.18 -10.06 -4.41
N GLY A 295 15.87 -10.83 -3.57
CA GLY A 295 17.22 -11.32 -3.82
C GLY A 295 17.56 -12.50 -2.91
N ILE A 296 18.84 -12.69 -2.65
CA ILE A 296 19.39 -13.70 -1.74
C ILE A 296 20.46 -13.10 -0.84
N VAL A 297 20.80 -13.80 0.24
CA VAL A 297 22.05 -13.56 0.96
C VAL A 297 23.21 -14.05 0.09
N SER A 298 23.90 -13.11 -0.55
CA SER A 298 25.01 -13.37 -1.48
C SER A 298 26.31 -13.70 -0.74
N ALA A 299 26.54 -13.09 0.42
CA ALA A 299 27.69 -13.38 1.26
C ALA A 299 27.45 -12.98 2.71
N LYS A 300 28.16 -13.64 3.62
CA LYS A 300 28.32 -13.17 5.00
C LYS A 300 29.63 -12.39 5.13
N LYS A 301 29.56 -11.22 5.72
CA LYS A 301 30.72 -10.38 6.01
C LYS A 301 30.77 -10.07 7.50
N LYS A 302 31.96 -9.79 7.99
CA LYS A 302 32.15 -9.13 9.28
C LYS A 302 32.59 -7.71 9.01
N LEU A 303 31.93 -6.75 9.64
CA LEU A 303 32.31 -5.35 9.61
C LEU A 303 33.52 -5.11 10.52
N MET A 304 34.11 -3.92 10.46
CA MET A 304 35.38 -3.61 11.15
C MET A 304 35.30 -3.78 12.67
N ASP A 305 34.12 -3.64 13.26
CA ASP A 305 33.86 -3.84 14.68
C ASP A 305 33.57 -5.31 15.05
N GLY A 306 33.62 -6.23 14.07
CA GLY A 306 33.36 -7.65 14.25
C GLY A 306 31.89 -8.07 14.07
N THR A 307 30.97 -7.11 13.88
CA THR A 307 29.53 -7.36 13.69
C THR A 307 29.27 -8.07 12.36
N GLU A 308 28.37 -9.05 12.36
CA GLU A 308 27.94 -9.71 11.13
C GLU A 308 27.02 -8.81 10.30
N ALA A 309 27.29 -8.75 9.00
CA ALA A 309 26.43 -8.13 7.99
C ALA A 309 26.21 -9.11 6.83
N TYR A 310 25.02 -9.04 6.24
CA TYR A 310 24.66 -9.90 5.12
C TYR A 310 24.70 -9.08 3.83
N GLN A 311 25.59 -9.45 2.92
CA GLN A 311 25.58 -8.91 1.57
C GLN A 311 24.40 -9.53 0.82
N THR A 312 23.64 -8.73 0.09
CA THR A 312 22.47 -9.15 -0.68
C THR A 312 22.52 -8.59 -2.10
N ASP A 313 21.92 -9.31 -3.05
CA ASP A 313 21.63 -8.79 -4.39
C ASP A 313 20.21 -8.22 -4.51
N ALA A 314 19.39 -8.30 -3.45
CA ALA A 314 18.15 -7.54 -3.37
C ALA A 314 18.47 -6.04 -3.45
N ALA A 315 17.78 -5.32 -4.33
CA ALA A 315 18.02 -3.88 -4.49
C ALA A 315 17.65 -3.13 -3.21
N ILE A 316 18.61 -2.37 -2.67
CA ILE A 316 18.42 -1.43 -1.56
C ILE A 316 18.75 -0.03 -2.08
N THR A 317 17.80 0.89 -2.02
CA THR A 317 17.91 2.25 -2.58
C THR A 317 17.45 3.30 -1.55
N HIS A 318 17.51 4.59 -1.92
CA HIS A 318 16.88 5.66 -1.15
C HIS A 318 15.37 5.41 -1.05
N GLY A 319 14.94 4.85 0.07
CA GLY A 319 13.56 4.50 0.33
C GLY A 319 13.41 3.29 1.23
N ASN A 320 13.80 2.11 0.75
CA ASN A 320 13.70 0.89 1.54
C ASN A 320 14.80 0.74 2.61
N SER A 321 15.76 1.66 2.66
CA SER A 321 16.72 1.79 3.77
C SER A 321 15.97 1.96 5.11
N GLY A 322 16.34 1.14 6.09
CA GLY A 322 15.72 1.08 7.42
C GLY A 322 14.51 0.13 7.47
N GLY A 323 14.00 -0.30 6.32
CA GLY A 323 12.94 -1.29 6.22
C GLY A 323 13.44 -2.71 6.52
N PRO A 324 12.51 -3.66 6.78
CA PRO A 324 12.88 -5.02 7.08
C PRO A 324 13.31 -5.76 5.80
N ALA A 325 14.39 -6.52 5.92
CA ALA A 325 14.69 -7.62 5.01
C ALA A 325 14.23 -8.92 5.68
N ILE A 326 13.29 -9.62 5.06
CA ILE A 326 12.67 -10.83 5.60
C ILE A 326 13.06 -12.07 4.80
N GLY A 327 13.11 -13.21 5.49
CA GLY A 327 13.24 -14.52 4.88
C GLY A 327 11.91 -15.06 4.34
N SER A 328 11.94 -16.28 3.80
CA SER A 328 10.75 -16.95 3.27
C SER A 328 9.69 -17.32 4.33
N ASP A 329 10.04 -17.29 5.62
CA ASP A 329 9.10 -17.49 6.74
C ASP A 329 8.43 -16.19 7.22
N GLY A 330 8.68 -15.06 6.53
CA GLY A 330 8.13 -13.75 6.88
C GLY A 330 8.80 -13.08 8.08
N LYS A 331 9.91 -13.62 8.59
CA LYS A 331 10.65 -13.03 9.72
C LYS A 331 11.85 -12.22 9.26
N VAL A 332 12.15 -11.16 10.02
CA VAL A 332 13.27 -10.26 9.75
C VAL A 332 14.59 -10.99 9.93
N ILE A 333 15.39 -11.03 8.87
CA ILE A 333 16.77 -11.52 8.86
C ILE A 333 17.78 -10.37 8.97
N GLY A 334 17.37 -9.15 8.63
CA GLY A 334 18.17 -7.94 8.78
C GLY A 334 17.43 -6.66 8.41
N VAL A 335 18.12 -5.54 8.49
CA VAL A 335 17.61 -4.21 8.15
C VAL A 335 18.38 -3.68 6.95
N GLY A 336 17.67 -3.25 5.91
CA GLY A 336 18.30 -2.66 4.73
C GLY A 336 19.12 -1.43 5.11
N THR A 337 20.36 -1.34 4.64
CA THR A 337 21.23 -0.15 4.81
C THR A 337 21.97 0.15 3.50
N TRP A 338 22.57 1.34 3.44
CA TRP A 338 23.13 1.94 2.23
C TRP A 338 24.27 1.13 1.60
N SER A 339 24.33 1.13 0.26
CA SER A 339 25.33 0.48 -0.60
C SER A 339 26.68 1.21 -0.69
N PHE A 340 27.79 0.48 -0.56
CA PHE A 340 29.16 1.02 -0.60
C PHE A 340 29.60 1.61 -1.97
N GLY A 341 28.74 1.64 -3.00
CA GLY A 341 29.11 1.94 -4.39
C GLY A 341 28.86 3.36 -4.91
N ASP A 342 27.85 4.07 -4.41
CA ASP A 342 27.36 5.31 -5.05
C ASP A 342 28.35 6.49 -4.97
N LEU A 343 29.28 6.47 -4.02
CA LEU A 343 30.28 7.52 -3.83
C LEU A 343 31.57 7.32 -4.67
N ALA A 344 31.75 6.15 -5.29
CA ALA A 344 33.02 5.79 -5.95
C ALA A 344 32.90 5.37 -7.43
N GLY A 345 31.69 5.38 -8.00
CA GLY A 345 31.47 5.01 -9.41
C GLY A 345 31.78 3.53 -9.74
N GLY A 346 31.75 2.65 -8.73
CA GLY A 346 31.95 1.20 -8.86
C GLY A 346 30.64 0.41 -8.78
N GLU A 347 30.73 -0.93 -8.85
CA GLU A 347 29.55 -1.80 -8.63
C GLU A 347 28.97 -1.60 -7.23
N SER A 348 27.66 -1.38 -7.15
CA SER A 348 26.93 -1.20 -5.89
C SER A 348 26.73 -2.55 -5.18
N PHE A 349 27.19 -2.63 -3.92
CA PHE A 349 27.01 -3.79 -3.04
C PHE A 349 26.02 -3.43 -1.93
N ASN A 350 24.91 -4.16 -1.85
CA ASN A 350 23.89 -3.95 -0.82
C ASN A 350 24.20 -4.79 0.43
N PHE A 351 23.96 -4.20 1.59
CA PHE A 351 24.17 -4.85 2.88
C PHE A 351 22.92 -4.76 3.76
N LEU A 352 22.76 -5.78 4.60
CA LEU A 352 21.77 -5.83 5.66
C LEU A 352 22.49 -5.82 7.01
N ILE A 353 22.04 -4.97 7.92
CA ILE A 353 22.42 -5.04 9.33
C ILE A 353 21.72 -6.26 9.92
N SER A 354 22.48 -7.17 10.54
CA SER A 354 21.94 -8.46 11.01
C SER A 354 20.83 -8.31 12.05
N VAL A 355 19.88 -9.26 12.04
CA VAL A 355 18.80 -9.32 13.05
C VAL A 355 19.37 -9.50 14.47
N GLU A 356 20.55 -10.08 14.63
CA GLU A 356 21.27 -10.18 15.90
C GLU A 356 21.51 -8.80 16.51
N ARG A 357 21.92 -7.83 15.68
CA ARG A 357 22.12 -6.44 16.11
C ARG A 357 20.81 -5.77 16.51
N VAL A 358 19.72 -6.08 15.82
CA VAL A 358 18.37 -5.63 16.20
C VAL A 358 17.99 -6.19 17.57
N LYS A 359 18.20 -7.49 17.81
CA LYS A 359 17.93 -8.14 19.10
C LYS A 359 18.77 -7.54 20.23
N GLU A 360 20.04 -7.24 19.99
CA GLU A 360 20.90 -6.56 20.96
C GLU A 360 20.38 -5.18 21.33
N LEU A 361 19.99 -4.38 20.33
CA LEU A 361 19.43 -3.04 20.55
C LEU A 361 18.14 -3.09 21.37
N LEU A 362 17.26 -4.05 21.07
CA LEU A 362 16.01 -4.26 21.80
C LEU A 362 16.27 -4.72 23.24
N SER A 363 17.16 -5.70 23.43
CA SER A 363 17.53 -6.23 24.74
C SER A 363 18.15 -5.16 25.64
N LYS A 364 19.08 -4.34 25.09
CA LYS A 364 19.68 -3.19 25.79
C LYS A 364 18.61 -2.22 26.32
N ASN A 365 17.51 -2.07 25.59
CA ASN A 365 16.41 -1.15 25.93
C ASN A 365 15.24 -1.84 26.65
N ASN A 366 15.38 -3.10 27.06
CA ASN A 366 14.33 -3.89 27.70
C ASN A 366 13.04 -4.00 26.86
N VAL A 367 13.16 -4.00 25.54
CA VAL A 367 12.05 -4.15 24.60
C VAL A 367 11.96 -5.61 24.18
N THR A 368 10.80 -6.22 24.37
CA THR A 368 10.54 -7.61 23.96
C THR A 368 9.58 -7.64 22.78
N PRO A 369 10.03 -8.05 21.58
CA PRO A 369 9.16 -8.22 20.43
C PRO A 369 7.99 -9.15 20.73
N SER A 370 6.82 -8.81 20.23
CA SER A 370 5.60 -9.60 20.41
C SER A 370 4.62 -9.35 19.27
N GLU A 371 3.80 -10.34 19.00
CA GLU A 371 2.74 -10.24 18.00
C GLU A 371 1.54 -9.44 18.54
N SER A 372 0.90 -8.65 17.68
CA SER A 372 -0.29 -7.87 18.05
C SER A 372 -1.60 -8.62 17.79
N LEU A 373 -2.69 -8.16 18.42
CA LEU A 373 -4.04 -8.62 18.07
C LEU A 373 -4.42 -8.26 16.62
N THR A 374 -3.82 -7.20 16.08
CA THR A 374 -3.99 -6.78 14.68
C THR A 374 -3.40 -7.81 13.73
N ASN A 375 -2.20 -8.34 14.03
CA ASN A 375 -1.60 -9.43 13.24
C ASN A 375 -2.51 -10.65 13.21
N ALA A 376 -3.00 -11.10 14.37
CA ALA A 376 -3.86 -12.27 14.46
C ALA A 376 -5.18 -12.09 13.68
N ALA A 377 -5.85 -10.93 13.83
CA ALA A 377 -7.08 -10.63 13.09
C ALA A 377 -6.84 -10.50 11.58
N TRP A 378 -5.74 -9.87 11.18
CA TRP A 378 -5.37 -9.73 9.78
C TRP A 378 -5.08 -11.08 9.12
N ALA A 379 -4.28 -11.93 9.78
CA ALA A 379 -3.95 -13.25 9.29
C ALA A 379 -5.20 -14.14 9.15
N GLU A 380 -6.07 -14.15 10.17
CA GLU A 380 -7.33 -14.90 10.12
C GLU A 380 -8.24 -14.39 9.02
N GLY A 381 -8.39 -13.06 8.89
CA GLY A 381 -9.19 -12.44 7.83
C GLY A 381 -8.71 -12.82 6.43
N LEU A 382 -7.40 -12.75 6.18
CA LEU A 382 -6.81 -13.18 4.90
C LEU A 382 -6.99 -14.67 4.64
N SER A 383 -6.86 -15.52 5.66
CA SER A 383 -7.07 -16.97 5.54
C SER A 383 -8.51 -17.26 5.12
N LEU A 384 -9.49 -16.74 5.87
CA LEU A 384 -10.92 -16.88 5.58
C LEU A 384 -11.28 -16.33 4.20
N PHE A 385 -10.73 -15.17 3.84
CA PHE A 385 -10.94 -14.56 2.52
C PHE A 385 -10.44 -15.48 1.41
N SER A 386 -9.25 -16.05 1.55
CA SER A 386 -8.66 -16.96 0.56
C SER A 386 -9.45 -18.27 0.40
N GLU A 387 -10.17 -18.69 1.44
CA GLU A 387 -11.05 -19.85 1.48
C GLU A 387 -12.50 -19.54 1.04
N LYS A 388 -12.77 -18.31 0.61
CA LYS A 388 -14.10 -17.78 0.24
C LYS A 388 -15.11 -17.72 1.41
N HIS A 389 -14.63 -17.75 2.65
CA HIS A 389 -15.43 -17.49 3.84
C HIS A 389 -15.60 -15.98 4.05
N TYR A 390 -16.08 -15.26 3.03
CA TYR A 390 -16.10 -13.79 2.96
C TYR A 390 -16.89 -13.15 4.11
N SER A 391 -18.06 -13.70 4.47
CA SER A 391 -18.86 -13.19 5.59
C SER A 391 -18.13 -13.29 6.94
N ALA A 392 -17.24 -14.26 7.10
CA ALA A 392 -16.41 -14.40 8.29
C ALA A 392 -15.16 -13.52 8.20
N ALA A 393 -14.53 -13.45 7.02
CA ALA A 393 -13.38 -12.58 6.76
C ALA A 393 -13.70 -11.11 7.08
N ILE A 394 -14.86 -10.60 6.66
CA ILE A 394 -15.31 -9.23 6.96
C ILE A 394 -15.30 -8.96 8.46
N LYS A 395 -15.68 -9.92 9.32
CA LYS A 395 -15.70 -9.71 10.78
C LYS A 395 -14.30 -9.50 11.35
N GLU A 396 -13.31 -10.23 10.84
CA GLU A 396 -11.92 -10.07 11.25
C GLU A 396 -11.30 -8.80 10.64
N PHE A 397 -11.62 -8.44 9.40
CA PHE A 397 -11.19 -7.16 8.82
C PHE A 397 -11.79 -5.96 9.57
N GLU A 398 -13.06 -6.02 9.96
CA GLU A 398 -13.66 -5.00 10.83
C GLU A 398 -12.99 -4.93 12.20
N LYS A 399 -12.46 -6.05 12.71
CA LYS A 399 -11.65 -6.06 13.93
C LYS A 399 -10.28 -5.42 13.70
N VAL A 400 -9.62 -5.68 12.57
CA VAL A 400 -8.40 -4.97 12.16
C VAL A 400 -8.64 -3.47 12.11
N LYS A 401 -9.71 -3.01 11.46
CA LYS A 401 -10.09 -1.60 11.38
C LYS A 401 -10.30 -0.94 12.74
N ARG A 402 -10.87 -1.67 13.71
CA ARG A 402 -11.01 -1.17 15.10
C ARG A 402 -9.68 -1.14 15.88
N LEU A 403 -8.81 -2.13 15.68
CA LEU A 403 -7.54 -2.26 16.39
C LEU A 403 -6.46 -1.33 15.83
N TYR A 404 -6.43 -1.18 14.51
CA TYR A 404 -5.47 -0.39 13.75
C TYR A 404 -6.18 0.33 12.57
N PRO A 405 -6.82 1.48 12.83
CA PRO A 405 -7.54 2.23 11.81
C PRO A 405 -6.67 2.73 10.64
N ASP A 406 -5.36 2.81 10.84
CA ASP A 406 -4.39 3.26 9.83
C ASP A 406 -3.97 2.11 8.87
N ASN A 407 -4.63 0.94 8.92
CA ASN A 407 -4.43 -0.14 7.94
C ASN A 407 -4.98 0.30 6.57
N VAL A 408 -4.12 0.29 5.55
CA VAL A 408 -4.49 0.82 4.22
C VAL A 408 -5.16 -0.19 3.29
N ASP A 409 -5.03 -1.48 3.58
CA ASP A 409 -5.57 -2.55 2.73
C ASP A 409 -6.96 -3.02 3.18
N VAL A 410 -7.30 -2.84 4.46
CA VAL A 410 -8.48 -3.46 5.09
C VAL A 410 -9.81 -3.12 4.39
N GLU A 411 -10.00 -1.86 3.98
CA GLU A 411 -11.23 -1.43 3.30
C GLU A 411 -11.38 -2.05 1.92
N SER A 412 -10.27 -2.23 1.19
CA SER A 412 -10.26 -2.89 -0.12
C SER A 412 -10.70 -4.35 0.03
N TYR A 413 -10.18 -5.06 1.03
CA TYR A 413 -10.56 -6.45 1.29
C TYR A 413 -12.03 -6.59 1.73
N ILE A 414 -12.55 -5.67 2.54
CA ILE A 414 -13.98 -5.65 2.90
C ILE A 414 -14.83 -5.46 1.64
N SER A 415 -14.52 -4.46 0.80
CA SER A 415 -15.24 -4.18 -0.44
C SER A 415 -15.23 -5.37 -1.42
N GLN A 416 -14.08 -6.03 -1.58
CA GLN A 416 -13.95 -7.24 -2.39
C GLN A 416 -14.79 -8.40 -1.83
N ALA A 417 -14.78 -8.60 -0.52
CA ALA A 417 -15.56 -9.64 0.14
C ALA A 417 -17.07 -9.39 -0.02
N GLU A 418 -17.54 -8.14 0.16
CA GLU A 418 -18.94 -7.75 -0.05
C GLU A 418 -19.39 -7.97 -1.48
N THR A 419 -18.54 -7.63 -2.45
CA THR A 419 -18.78 -7.86 -3.87
C THR A 419 -18.92 -9.36 -4.16
N ALA A 420 -18.02 -10.19 -3.61
CA ALA A 420 -18.06 -11.64 -3.79
C ALA A 420 -19.29 -12.27 -3.12
N ILE A 421 -19.72 -11.76 -1.95
CA ILE A 421 -20.99 -12.15 -1.31
C ILE A 421 -22.18 -11.82 -2.22
N ALA A 422 -22.21 -10.61 -2.79
CA ALA A 422 -23.29 -10.17 -3.70
C ALA A 422 -23.34 -11.02 -4.98
N GLN A 423 -22.20 -11.56 -5.41
CA GLN A 423 -22.08 -12.49 -6.54
C GLN A 423 -22.43 -13.95 -6.16
N GLY A 424 -22.69 -14.23 -4.88
CA GLY A 424 -23.04 -15.57 -4.39
C GLY A 424 -21.83 -16.50 -4.21
N GLU A 425 -20.63 -15.96 -4.07
CA GLU A 425 -19.39 -16.74 -3.90
C GLU A 425 -19.07 -17.08 -2.44
N ASP A 426 -19.82 -16.57 -1.48
CA ASP A 426 -19.60 -16.79 -0.05
C ASP A 426 -19.90 -18.23 0.38
N ILE A 427 -18.98 -18.81 1.15
CA ILE A 427 -19.10 -20.14 1.71
C ILE A 427 -19.22 -19.99 3.23
N PRO A 428 -20.29 -20.49 3.88
CA PRO A 428 -20.38 -20.45 5.33
C PRO A 428 -19.29 -21.29 6.00
N VAL A 429 -18.75 -20.79 7.12
CA VAL A 429 -17.74 -21.51 7.92
C VAL A 429 -18.29 -22.87 8.37
N GLY A 430 -17.49 -23.94 8.19
CA GLY A 430 -17.88 -25.31 8.52
C GLY A 430 -18.49 -26.11 7.35
N LEU A 431 -18.69 -25.48 6.19
CA LEU A 431 -19.01 -26.15 4.93
C LEU A 431 -17.81 -26.06 3.99
N SER A 432 -17.37 -27.18 3.41
CA SER A 432 -16.37 -27.16 2.35
C SER A 432 -17.02 -26.84 0.99
N THR A 433 -16.23 -26.32 0.04
CA THR A 433 -16.63 -26.16 -1.37
C THR A 433 -17.26 -27.43 -1.94
N ILE A 434 -16.68 -28.60 -1.65
CA ILE A 434 -17.19 -29.90 -2.07
C ILE A 434 -18.58 -30.16 -1.48
N THR A 435 -18.80 -29.83 -0.21
CA THR A 435 -20.10 -30.02 0.46
C THR A 435 -21.18 -29.15 -0.17
N VAL A 436 -20.87 -27.89 -0.48
CA VAL A 436 -21.81 -26.98 -1.16
C VAL A 436 -22.16 -27.49 -2.56
N LEU A 437 -21.17 -27.97 -3.33
CA LEU A 437 -21.40 -28.56 -4.65
C LEU A 437 -22.24 -29.84 -4.59
N ILE A 438 -22.04 -30.69 -3.57
CA ILE A 438 -22.86 -31.88 -3.34
C ILE A 438 -24.32 -31.48 -3.06
N ILE A 439 -24.55 -30.49 -2.20
CA ILE A 439 -25.90 -30.00 -1.88
C ILE A 439 -26.57 -29.42 -3.13
N ALA A 440 -25.85 -28.60 -3.90
CA ALA A 440 -26.34 -28.03 -5.15
C ALA A 440 -26.68 -29.12 -6.19
N GLY A 441 -25.79 -30.10 -6.37
CA GLY A 441 -26.01 -31.23 -7.27
C GLY A 441 -27.20 -32.11 -6.86
N ALA A 442 -27.36 -32.36 -5.55
CA ALA A 442 -28.52 -33.06 -5.02
C ALA A 442 -29.82 -32.28 -5.29
N GLY A 443 -29.80 -30.95 -5.13
CA GLY A 443 -30.94 -30.08 -5.45
C GLY A 443 -31.36 -30.17 -6.92
N VAL A 444 -30.40 -30.15 -7.85
CA VAL A 444 -30.66 -30.33 -9.30
C VAL A 444 -31.28 -31.69 -9.60
N LEU A 445 -30.76 -32.77 -8.98
CA LEU A 445 -31.30 -34.13 -9.12
C LEU A 445 -32.75 -34.24 -8.62
N VAL A 446 -33.06 -33.62 -7.48
CA VAL A 446 -34.43 -33.58 -6.95
C VAL A 446 -35.36 -32.82 -7.89
N CYS A 447 -34.95 -31.66 -8.40
CA CYS A 447 -35.72 -30.90 -9.38
C CYS A 447 -35.97 -31.69 -10.68
N ALA A 448 -34.95 -32.41 -11.18
CA ALA A 448 -35.07 -33.27 -12.35
C ALA A 448 -36.05 -34.44 -12.11
N LEU A 449 -36.01 -35.06 -10.94
CA LEU A 449 -36.95 -36.12 -10.54
C LEU A 449 -38.39 -35.61 -10.45
N VAL A 450 -38.60 -34.43 -9.85
CA VAL A 450 -39.92 -33.79 -9.78
C VAL A 450 -40.46 -33.49 -11.18
N ALA A 451 -39.62 -32.93 -12.06
CA ALA A 451 -40.00 -32.68 -13.46
C ALA A 451 -40.36 -33.97 -14.20
N ALA A 452 -39.59 -35.05 -14.01
CA ALA A 452 -39.88 -36.36 -14.60
C ALA A 452 -41.22 -36.93 -14.08
N VAL A 453 -41.50 -36.81 -12.78
CA VAL A 453 -42.78 -37.24 -12.19
C VAL A 453 -43.94 -36.43 -12.76
N ILE A 454 -43.80 -35.10 -12.88
CA ILE A 454 -44.81 -34.23 -13.50
C ILE A 454 -45.07 -34.65 -14.95
N LEU A 455 -44.02 -34.90 -15.74
CA LEU A 455 -44.15 -35.37 -17.12
C LEU A 455 -44.85 -36.73 -17.23
N ILE A 456 -44.56 -37.66 -16.31
CA ILE A 456 -45.25 -38.96 -16.24
C ILE A 456 -46.75 -38.77 -15.93
N ILE A 457 -47.08 -37.90 -14.97
CA ILE A 457 -48.47 -37.58 -14.62
C ILE A 457 -49.21 -36.95 -15.82
N LEU A 458 -48.57 -36.01 -16.52
CA LEU A 458 -49.13 -35.37 -17.71
C LEU A 458 -49.33 -36.37 -18.87
N LYS A 459 -48.38 -37.27 -19.13
CA LYS A 459 -48.53 -38.36 -20.12
C LYS A 459 -49.65 -39.33 -19.75
N ARG A 460 -49.79 -39.69 -18.47
CA ARG A 460 -50.90 -40.56 -18.00
C ARG A 460 -52.26 -39.89 -18.15
N ARG A 461 -52.35 -38.57 -17.97
CA ARG A 461 -53.58 -37.79 -18.24
C ARG A 461 -53.92 -37.76 -19.72
N GLN A 462 -52.95 -37.59 -20.62
CA GLN A 462 -53.19 -37.65 -22.07
C GLN A 462 -53.66 -39.04 -22.55
N LYS A 463 -53.09 -40.13 -22.03
CA LYS A 463 -53.57 -41.49 -22.36
C LYS A 463 -55.02 -41.75 -21.93
N LYS A 464 -55.48 -41.19 -20.81
CA LYS A 464 -56.89 -41.29 -20.38
C LYS A 464 -57.86 -40.50 -21.28
N VAL A 465 -57.40 -39.44 -21.94
CA VAL A 465 -58.24 -38.67 -22.89
C VAL A 465 -58.38 -39.40 -24.23
N VAL A 466 -57.35 -40.14 -24.67
CA VAL A 466 -57.40 -40.93 -25.93
C VAL A 466 -58.24 -42.21 -25.78
N ALA A 467 -58.31 -42.80 -24.59
CA ALA A 467 -59.12 -44.00 -24.31
C ALA A 467 -60.64 -43.73 -24.20
N GLY A 468 -61.09 -42.46 -24.28
CA GLY A 468 -62.50 -42.06 -24.14
C GLY A 468 -63.24 -41.79 -25.46
N LEU A 469 -62.64 -42.07 -26.62
CA LEU A 469 -63.31 -41.92 -27.92
C LEU A 469 -64.04 -43.23 -28.30
N PRO A 470 -65.37 -43.23 -28.49
CA PRO A 470 -66.12 -44.43 -28.85
C PRO A 470 -65.82 -44.88 -30.29
N GLN A 471 -65.50 -46.18 -30.45
CA GLN A 471 -65.42 -46.84 -31.74
C GLN A 471 -66.82 -47.23 -32.24
N ASN A 472 -67.17 -46.71 -33.42
CA ASN A 472 -67.94 -47.34 -34.50
C ASN A 472 -69.31 -47.99 -34.16
N VAL A 473 -70.40 -47.28 -34.49
CA VAL A 473 -71.75 -47.84 -34.64
C VAL A 473 -71.85 -48.46 -36.04
N LYS A 474 -72.03 -49.78 -36.10
CA LYS A 474 -72.40 -50.53 -37.32
C LYS A 474 -73.85 -50.21 -37.71
N SER A 475 -74.05 -49.97 -39.00
CA SER A 475 -75.33 -49.92 -39.70
C SER A 475 -75.92 -51.31 -39.93
N GLU A 476 -77.21 -51.50 -39.65
CA GLU A 476 -78.03 -52.63 -40.14
C GLU A 476 -79.30 -52.12 -40.87
N PRO A 477 -79.90 -52.92 -41.78
CA PRO A 477 -80.70 -52.48 -42.92
C PRO A 477 -82.21 -52.36 -42.63
N PRO A 478 -83.01 -51.86 -43.60
CA PRO A 478 -84.37 -51.39 -43.36
C PRO A 478 -85.39 -52.53 -43.41
N GLU A 479 -86.43 -52.44 -42.55
CA GLU A 479 -87.63 -53.26 -42.66
C GLU A 479 -88.88 -52.37 -42.78
N GLU A 480 -89.68 -52.71 -43.77
CA GLU A 480 -90.81 -52.02 -44.37
C GLU A 480 -92.11 -52.29 -43.59
N LYS A 481 -92.97 -51.27 -43.43
CA LYS A 481 -94.44 -51.43 -43.38
C LYS A 481 -95.18 -50.11 -43.63
N THR A 482 -96.20 -50.25 -44.48
CA THR A 482 -97.00 -49.27 -45.23
C THR A 482 -98.23 -48.76 -44.43
N PRO A 483 -99.15 -47.91 -44.97
CA PRO A 483 -99.57 -46.65 -44.34
C PRO A 483 -101.05 -46.59 -43.89
N ALA A 484 -101.39 -45.60 -43.06
CA ALA A 484 -102.74 -45.05 -42.82
C ALA A 484 -102.57 -43.92 -41.77
N GLU A 485 -103.26 -42.80 -41.74
CA GLU A 485 -104.30 -42.15 -42.54
C GLU A 485 -104.42 -40.73 -41.92
N LYS A 486 -104.76 -39.72 -42.72
CA LYS A 486 -105.14 -38.39 -42.24
C LYS A 486 -106.45 -38.49 -41.44
N PRO A 487 -106.71 -37.62 -40.46
CA PRO A 487 -107.63 -36.53 -40.78
C PRO A 487 -107.25 -35.17 -40.18
N ALA A 488 -107.78 -34.16 -40.85
CA ALA A 488 -107.78 -32.75 -40.51
C ALA A 488 -108.71 -32.44 -39.33
N GLN A 489 -108.41 -31.37 -38.60
CA GLN A 489 -109.20 -30.13 -38.63
C GLN A 489 -108.28 -28.94 -38.35
#